data_AF-A0A7C3R3B9-F1
#
_entry.id   AF-A0A7C3R3B9-F1
#
_cell.length_a   1.000
_cell.length_b   1.000
_cell.length_c   1.000
_cell.angle_alpha   90.00
_cell.angle_beta   90.00
_cell.angle_gamma   90.00
#
_symmetry.space_group_name_H-M   'P 1'
#
loop_
_entity.id
_entity.type
_entity.pdbx_description
1 polymer ?
#
loop_
_entity_poly.entity_id
_entity_poly.type
_entity_poly.pdbx_seq_one_letter_code
_entity_poly.pdbx_strand_id
1 'polypeptide(L)'
;MRHVLDSEKFRKLIFAGWILLLLTAIPGCESAPKKKPIYSYELPWSGTVIHADTLMKIPGDPFDGNKRLDAYFQAKKQAELVLLQQIRQLHLTEQETVGEAIDQKPVVMKRVRRFLDHAKIEDVAYVPNGGIRV
;
A
#
# COMPACT_ATOMS: atom_id res chain seq x y z
N MET A 1 45.20 -8.65 51.43
CA MET A 1 45.48 -9.20 50.09
C MET A 1 44.48 -8.58 49.13
N ARG A 2 44.98 -7.94 48.06
CA ARG A 2 44.20 -7.14 47.11
C ARG A 2 43.34 -8.06 46.24
N HIS A 3 42.08 -7.69 46.01
CA HIS A 3 41.21 -8.28 45.00
C HIS A 3 41.85 -8.08 43.62
N VAL A 4 42.56 -9.08 43.12
CA VAL A 4 42.91 -9.19 41.70
C VAL A 4 41.70 -9.83 41.04
N LEU A 5 40.71 -8.99 40.71
CA LEU A 5 39.62 -9.37 39.83
C LEU A 5 40.22 -9.74 38.47
N ASP A 6 39.98 -10.99 38.07
CA ASP A 6 40.32 -11.60 36.78
C ASP A 6 40.17 -10.59 35.63
N SER A 7 41.30 -10.02 35.19
CA SER A 7 41.41 -9.01 34.14
C SER A 7 40.76 -9.47 32.82
N GLU A 8 40.77 -10.79 32.56
CA GLU A 8 40.16 -11.37 31.37
C GLU A 8 38.63 -11.37 31.40
N LYS A 9 38.01 -11.60 32.56
CA LYS A 9 36.54 -11.60 32.70
C LYS A 9 35.99 -10.18 32.57
N PHE A 10 36.72 -9.20 33.12
CA PHE A 10 36.39 -7.78 32.99
C PHE A 10 36.51 -7.30 31.53
N ARG A 11 37.57 -7.72 30.81
CA ARG A 11 37.72 -7.44 29.37
C ARG A 11 36.59 -8.01 28.52
N LYS A 12 36.16 -9.25 28.78
CA LYS A 12 35.04 -9.88 28.06
C LYS A 12 33.71 -9.15 28.31
N LEU A 13 33.48 -8.68 29.54
CA LEU A 13 32.30 -7.90 29.91
C LEU A 13 32.27 -6.53 29.22
N ILE A 14 33.42 -5.87 29.11
CA ILE A 14 33.53 -4.59 28.38
C ILE A 14 33.29 -4.81 26.88
N PHE A 15 33.90 -5.83 26.27
CA PHE A 15 33.67 -6.13 24.85
C PHE A 15 32.21 -6.50 24.56
N ALA A 16 31.57 -7.29 25.42
CA ALA A 16 30.15 -7.62 25.29
C ALA A 16 29.25 -6.38 25.45
N GLY A 17 29.59 -5.47 26.38
CA GLY A 17 28.90 -4.20 26.56
C GLY A 17 29.03 -3.28 25.35
N TRP A 18 30.22 -3.23 24.72
CA TRP A 18 30.47 -2.45 23.50
C TRP A 18 29.75 -3.02 22.27
N ILE A 19 29.66 -4.35 22.13
CA ILE A 19 28.89 -5.00 21.06
C ILE A 19 27.40 -4.72 21.23
N LEU A 20 26.88 -4.76 22.47
CA LEU A 20 25.48 -4.46 22.76
C LEU A 20 25.15 -2.98 22.44
N LEU A 21 26.08 -2.06 22.74
CA LEU A 21 25.96 -0.64 22.41
C LEU A 21 26.00 -0.38 20.90
N LEU A 22 26.84 -1.12 20.16
CA LEU A 22 26.89 -1.10 18.69
C LEU A 22 25.59 -1.60 18.04
N LEU A 23 24.91 -2.59 18.63
CA LEU A 23 23.61 -3.08 18.15
C LEU A 23 22.48 -2.07 18.37
N THR A 24 22.52 -1.27 19.44
CA THR A 24 21.54 -0.19 19.68
C THR A 24 21.75 1.05 18.81
N ALA A 25 22.93 1.16 18.18
CA ALA A 25 23.33 2.30 17.38
C ALA A 25 23.12 2.08 15.86
N ILE A 26 22.41 1.02 15.43
CA ILE A 26 21.97 0.89 14.04
C ILE A 26 20.87 1.95 13.83
N PRO A 27 21.19 3.12 13.23
CA PRO A 27 20.21 4.14 13.00
C PRO A 27 19.38 3.68 11.82
N GLY A 28 18.08 3.50 12.04
CA GLY A 28 17.14 3.30 10.94
C GLY A 28 17.27 1.94 10.28
N CYS A 29 16.47 0.98 10.76
CA CYS A 29 15.65 0.21 9.83
C CYS A 29 14.72 1.24 9.15
N GLU A 30 15.28 2.04 8.24
CA GLU A 30 14.53 2.96 7.43
C GLU A 30 13.52 2.12 6.67
N SER A 31 12.26 2.43 6.94
CA SER A 31 11.10 1.87 6.27
C SER A 31 11.43 1.62 4.82
N ALA A 32 11.31 0.35 4.40
CA ALA A 32 11.26 0.00 2.99
C ALA A 32 10.52 1.10 2.23
N PRO A 33 11.09 1.62 1.11
CA PRO A 33 10.57 2.80 0.44
C PRO A 33 9.05 2.64 0.29
N LYS A 34 8.29 3.65 0.75
CA LYS A 34 6.82 3.64 0.66
C LYS A 34 6.48 3.24 -0.77
N LYS A 35 5.90 2.04 -0.94
CA LYS A 35 5.55 1.52 -2.25
C LYS A 35 4.69 2.56 -2.93
N LYS A 36 5.10 2.97 -4.12
CA LYS A 36 4.31 3.90 -4.93
C LYS A 36 2.94 3.24 -5.14
N PRO A 37 1.87 4.02 -5.00
CA PRO A 37 0.53 3.51 -5.27
C PRO A 37 0.47 2.97 -6.70
N ILE A 38 -0.28 1.89 -6.86
CA ILE A 38 -0.23 1.05 -8.06
C ILE A 38 -1.34 1.42 -9.04
N TYR A 39 -2.43 2.02 -8.56
CA TYR A 39 -3.47 2.56 -9.41
C TYR A 39 -3.58 4.04 -9.15
N SER A 40 -3.57 4.84 -10.22
CA SER A 40 -3.61 6.29 -10.09
C SER A 40 -4.39 6.96 -11.21
N TYR A 41 -5.04 8.06 -10.86
CA TYR A 41 -5.55 9.01 -11.85
C TYR A 41 -5.53 10.41 -11.27
N GLU A 42 -4.93 11.34 -12.03
CA GLU A 42 -4.85 12.75 -11.68
C GLU A 42 -6.12 13.49 -12.10
N LEU A 43 -6.78 14.14 -11.13
CA LEU A 43 -7.97 14.95 -11.40
C LEU A 43 -7.59 16.19 -12.22
N PRO A 44 -8.18 16.42 -13.40
CA PRO A 44 -7.75 17.48 -14.31
C PRO A 44 -8.04 18.89 -13.80
N TRP A 45 -8.86 19.05 -12.78
CA TRP A 45 -9.21 20.36 -12.19
C TRP A 45 -8.43 20.69 -10.91
N SER A 46 -7.81 19.73 -10.25
CA SER A 46 -7.09 19.96 -8.98
C SER A 46 -5.65 19.44 -8.96
N GLY A 47 -5.23 18.66 -9.97
CA GLY A 47 -3.94 17.96 -9.97
C GLY A 47 -3.82 16.89 -8.87
N THR A 48 -4.92 16.57 -8.18
CA THR A 48 -4.92 15.58 -7.10
C THR A 48 -5.00 14.19 -7.70
N VAL A 49 -4.07 13.32 -7.34
CA VAL A 49 -4.08 11.93 -7.79
C VAL A 49 -4.82 11.06 -6.78
N ILE A 50 -5.84 10.35 -7.24
CA ILE A 50 -6.58 9.39 -6.42
C ILE A 50 -5.96 8.02 -6.61
N HIS A 51 -5.72 7.33 -5.49
CA HIS A 51 -5.02 6.05 -5.47
C HIS A 51 -5.83 4.95 -4.80
N ALA A 52 -5.80 3.78 -5.40
CA ALA A 52 -6.26 2.54 -4.79
C ALA A 52 -5.14 1.50 -4.80
N ASP A 53 -5.15 0.67 -3.77
CA ASP A 53 -4.19 -0.40 -3.57
C ASP A 53 -4.91 -1.56 -2.88
N THR A 54 -4.97 -2.68 -3.56
CA THR A 54 -5.73 -3.85 -3.19
C THR A 54 -4.87 -5.10 -3.27
N LEU A 55 -5.10 -6.04 -2.35
CA LEU A 55 -4.40 -7.31 -2.31
C LEU A 55 -5.42 -8.45 -2.35
N MET A 56 -5.34 -9.27 -3.39
CA MET A 56 -6.16 -10.48 -3.51
C MET A 56 -5.32 -11.73 -3.39
N LYS A 57 -5.78 -12.67 -2.57
CA LYS A 57 -5.12 -13.98 -2.41
C LYS A 57 -5.45 -14.88 -3.60
N ILE A 58 -4.45 -15.57 -4.13
CA ILE A 58 -4.62 -16.64 -5.11
C ILE A 58 -4.95 -17.92 -4.32
N PRO A 59 -6.12 -18.54 -4.54
CA PRO A 59 -6.48 -19.78 -3.87
C PRO A 59 -5.74 -20.97 -4.50
N GLY A 60 -5.19 -21.86 -3.67
CA GLY A 60 -4.54 -23.09 -4.12
C GLY A 60 -3.09 -22.86 -4.57
N ASP A 61 -2.72 -23.45 -5.71
CA ASP A 61 -1.38 -23.30 -6.28
C ASP A 61 -1.18 -21.88 -6.81
N PRO A 62 -0.23 -21.09 -6.25
CA PRO A 62 0.03 -19.74 -6.71
C PRO A 62 0.63 -19.66 -8.12
N PHE A 63 1.12 -20.77 -8.69
CA PHE A 63 1.66 -20.81 -10.04
C PHE A 63 0.61 -21.13 -11.11
N ASP A 64 -0.62 -21.48 -10.72
CA ASP A 64 -1.73 -21.68 -11.65
C ASP A 64 -2.10 -20.36 -12.36
N GLY A 65 -1.85 -20.31 -13.67
CA GLY A 65 -2.10 -19.13 -14.50
C GLY A 65 -3.55 -18.66 -14.49
N ASN A 66 -4.52 -19.58 -14.44
CA ASN A 66 -5.94 -19.22 -14.40
C ASN A 66 -6.31 -18.61 -13.05
N LYS A 67 -5.84 -19.19 -11.94
CA LYS A 67 -6.10 -18.66 -10.59
C LYS A 67 -5.46 -17.30 -10.39
N ARG A 68 -4.28 -17.07 -10.98
CA ARG A 68 -3.64 -15.76 -10.99
C ARG A 68 -4.45 -14.74 -11.77
N LEU A 69 -4.92 -15.10 -12.96
CA LEU A 69 -5.73 -14.20 -13.77
C LEU A 69 -7.06 -13.84 -13.08
N ASP A 70 -7.71 -14.82 -12.46
CA ASP A 70 -8.93 -14.61 -11.65
C ASP A 70 -8.66 -13.67 -10.46
N ALA A 71 -7.58 -13.91 -9.71
CA ALA A 71 -7.21 -13.06 -8.58
C ALA A 71 -6.90 -11.62 -9.02
N TYR A 72 -6.26 -11.45 -10.17
CA TYR A 72 -6.01 -10.14 -10.77
C TYR A 72 -7.32 -9.41 -11.11
N PHE A 73 -8.27 -10.08 -11.79
CA PHE A 73 -9.56 -9.45 -12.11
C PHE A 73 -10.35 -9.07 -10.87
N GLN A 74 -10.30 -9.90 -9.83
CA GLN A 74 -10.91 -9.57 -8.55
C GLN A 74 -10.23 -8.38 -7.88
N ALA A 75 -8.90 -8.30 -7.91
CA ALA A 75 -8.13 -7.19 -7.34
C ALA A 75 -8.48 -5.88 -8.05
N LYS A 76 -8.45 -5.90 -9.38
CA LYS A 76 -8.86 -4.77 -10.22
C LYS A 76 -10.28 -4.30 -9.88
N LYS A 77 -11.25 -5.22 -9.82
CA LYS A 77 -12.64 -4.88 -9.47
C LYS A 77 -12.74 -4.26 -8.07
N GLN A 78 -11.97 -4.78 -7.10
CA GLN A 78 -11.95 -4.22 -5.75
C GLN A 78 -11.32 -2.82 -5.74
N ALA A 79 -10.26 -2.59 -6.51
CA ALA A 79 -9.61 -1.29 -6.63
C ALA A 79 -10.56 -0.25 -7.23
N GLU A 80 -11.29 -0.62 -8.30
CA GLU A 80 -12.33 0.23 -8.89
C GLU A 80 -13.41 0.63 -7.87
N LEU A 81 -13.84 -0.29 -6.99
CA LEU A 81 -14.80 0.00 -5.93
C LEU A 81 -14.23 0.98 -4.89
N VAL A 82 -12.96 0.81 -4.50
CA VAL A 82 -12.28 1.73 -3.57
C VAL A 82 -12.20 3.13 -4.18
N LEU A 83 -11.83 3.24 -5.46
CA LEU A 83 -11.78 4.53 -6.15
C LEU A 83 -13.16 5.16 -6.25
N LEU A 84 -14.19 4.39 -6.60
CA LEU A 84 -15.56 4.91 -6.64
C LEU A 84 -15.97 5.45 -5.27
N GLN A 85 -15.62 4.78 -4.17
CA GLN A 85 -15.90 5.27 -2.83
C GLN A 85 -15.16 6.57 -2.52
N GLN A 86 -13.88 6.68 -2.88
CA GLN A 86 -13.10 7.92 -2.71
C GLN A 86 -13.67 9.06 -3.56
N ILE A 87 -14.03 8.80 -4.82
CA ILE A 87 -14.66 9.78 -5.72
C ILE A 87 -15.97 10.27 -5.13
N ARG A 88 -16.81 9.38 -4.58
CA ARG A 88 -18.08 9.76 -3.96
C ARG A 88 -17.91 10.74 -2.79
N GLN A 89 -16.76 10.73 -2.11
CA GLN A 89 -16.45 11.64 -1.01
C GLN A 89 -15.92 13.01 -1.47
N LEU A 90 -15.61 13.19 -2.75
CA LEU A 90 -15.13 14.47 -3.26
C LEU A 90 -16.24 15.52 -3.21
N HIS A 91 -15.89 16.72 -2.78
CA HIS A 91 -16.78 17.88 -2.83
C HIS A 91 -16.84 18.45 -4.26
N LEU A 92 -18.06 18.59 -4.79
CA LEU A 92 -18.33 19.35 -6.02
C LEU A 92 -18.52 20.83 -5.70
N THR A 93 -19.16 21.11 -4.57
CA THR A 93 -19.35 22.44 -3.99
C THR A 93 -19.15 22.35 -2.47
N GLU A 94 -19.21 23.47 -1.76
CA GLU A 94 -19.15 23.48 -0.28
C GLU A 94 -20.27 22.67 0.39
N GLN A 95 -21.36 22.38 -0.33
CA GLN A 95 -22.58 21.79 0.21
C GLN A 95 -22.98 20.46 -0.46
N GLU A 96 -22.31 20.06 -1.54
CA GLU A 96 -22.65 18.88 -2.33
C GLU A 96 -21.39 18.06 -2.64
N THR A 97 -21.46 16.77 -2.34
CA THR A 97 -20.47 15.75 -2.73
C THR A 97 -20.82 15.11 -4.06
N VAL A 98 -19.83 14.50 -4.72
CA VAL A 98 -20.06 13.68 -5.92
C VAL A 98 -21.02 12.53 -5.62
N GLY A 99 -20.97 11.95 -4.42
CA GLY A 99 -21.88 10.89 -3.99
C GLY A 99 -23.34 11.34 -3.99
N GLU A 100 -23.62 12.49 -3.37
CA GLU A 100 -24.96 13.09 -3.36
C GLU A 100 -25.42 13.45 -4.77
N ALA A 101 -24.53 14.00 -5.61
CA ALA A 101 -24.83 14.31 -6.99
C ALA A 101 -25.12 13.04 -7.84
N ILE A 102 -24.42 11.93 -7.59
CA ILE A 102 -24.71 10.63 -8.23
C ILE A 102 -26.11 10.15 -7.88
N ASP A 103 -26.47 10.23 -6.59
CA ASP A 103 -27.72 9.70 -6.08
C ASP A 103 -28.93 10.51 -6.58
N GLN A 104 -28.74 11.81 -6.87
CA GLN A 104 -29.76 12.69 -7.46
C GLN A 104 -29.78 12.66 -9.00
N LYS A 105 -28.62 12.51 -9.66
CA LYS A 105 -28.45 12.71 -11.11
C LYS A 105 -27.71 11.51 -11.73
N PRO A 106 -28.42 10.55 -12.36
CA PRO A 106 -27.81 9.35 -12.96
C PRO A 106 -26.74 9.65 -14.03
N VAL A 107 -26.78 10.83 -14.67
CA VAL A 107 -25.77 11.27 -15.64
C VAL A 107 -24.38 11.45 -15.01
N VAL A 108 -24.31 11.80 -13.73
CA VAL A 108 -23.04 11.98 -13.00
C VAL A 108 -22.34 10.63 -12.89
N MET A 109 -23.08 9.56 -12.59
CA MET A 109 -22.52 8.20 -12.56
C MET A 109 -21.97 7.76 -13.91
N LYS A 110 -22.59 8.14 -15.04
CA LYS A 110 -22.04 7.84 -16.37
C LYS A 110 -20.69 8.53 -16.60
N ARG A 111 -20.52 9.76 -16.10
CA ARG A 111 -19.24 10.49 -16.20
C ARG A 111 -18.17 9.88 -15.29
N VAL A 112 -18.54 9.51 -14.06
CA VAL A 112 -17.65 8.83 -13.11
C VAL A 112 -17.22 7.46 -13.65
N ARG A 113 -18.11 6.70 -14.29
CA ARG A 113 -17.73 5.45 -14.96
C ARG A 113 -16.70 5.69 -16.06
N ARG A 114 -16.91 6.68 -16.92
CA ARG A 114 -15.92 7.04 -17.95
C ARG A 114 -14.57 7.42 -17.33
N PHE A 115 -14.57 8.11 -16.18
CA PHE A 115 -13.36 8.38 -15.42
C PHE A 115 -12.66 7.08 -14.97
N LEU A 116 -13.40 6.14 -14.39
CA LEU A 116 -12.87 4.85 -13.95
C LEU A 116 -12.35 4.01 -15.12
N ASP A 117 -13.02 4.05 -16.27
CA ASP A 117 -12.59 3.35 -17.50
C ASP A 117 -11.22 3.85 -18.02
N HIS A 118 -10.87 5.11 -17.74
CA HIS A 118 -9.60 5.71 -18.14
C HIS A 118 -8.51 5.66 -17.06
N ALA A 119 -8.83 5.19 -15.86
CA ALA A 119 -7.87 5.14 -14.79
C ALA A 119 -6.84 4.02 -15.03
N LYS A 120 -5.58 4.31 -14.77
CA LYS A 120 -4.45 3.47 -15.19
C LYS A 120 -3.98 2.60 -14.04
N ILE A 121 -3.74 1.32 -14.36
CA ILE A 121 -2.94 0.43 -13.53
C ILE A 121 -1.48 0.77 -13.82
N GLU A 122 -0.79 1.36 -12.84
CA GLU A 122 0.63 1.73 -12.90
C GLU A 122 1.56 0.53 -12.65
N ASP A 123 1.14 -0.47 -11.87
CA ASP A 123 1.93 -1.67 -11.56
C ASP A 123 1.02 -2.89 -11.29
N VAL A 124 1.57 -4.11 -11.27
CA VAL A 124 0.88 -5.30 -10.75
C VAL A 124 1.94 -6.15 -10.09
N ALA A 125 1.86 -6.30 -8.77
CA ALA A 125 2.89 -6.98 -8.00
C ALA A 125 2.39 -8.31 -7.43
N TYR A 126 3.19 -9.36 -7.59
CA TYR A 126 2.98 -10.62 -6.87
C TYR A 126 3.59 -10.52 -5.45
N VAL A 127 2.82 -10.94 -4.45
CA VAL A 127 3.18 -10.83 -3.03
C VAL A 127 3.56 -12.22 -2.49
N PRO A 128 4.59 -12.34 -1.62
CA PRO A 128 5.15 -13.64 -1.20
C PRO A 128 4.16 -14.66 -0.60
N ASN A 129 2.99 -14.22 -0.15
CA ASN A 129 1.94 -15.07 0.38
C ASN A 129 0.99 -15.67 -0.68
N GLY A 130 1.35 -15.59 -1.97
CA GLY A 130 0.46 -16.01 -3.06
C GLY A 130 -0.61 -14.98 -3.36
N GLY A 131 -0.32 -13.69 -3.17
CA GLY A 131 -1.27 -12.62 -3.46
C GLY A 131 -0.93 -11.85 -4.74
N ILE A 132 -1.93 -11.21 -5.34
CA ILE A 132 -1.76 -10.19 -6.39
C ILE A 132 -2.16 -8.85 -5.81
N ARG A 133 -1.26 -7.88 -5.91
CA ARG A 133 -1.48 -6.49 -5.54
C ARG A 133 -1.70 -5.64 -6.79
N VAL A 134 -2.82 -4.92 -6.82
CA VAL A 134 -3.24 -4.00 -7.88
C VAL A 134 -3.72 -2.71 -7.24
#